data_AF-A0A1I4APU8-F1
#
_entry.id   AF-A0A1I4APU8-F1
#
_cell.length_a   1.000
_cell.length_b   1.000
_cell.length_c   1.000
_cell.angle_alpha   90.00
_cell.angle_beta   90.00
_cell.angle_gamma   90.00
#
_symmetry.space_group_name_H-M   'P 1'
#
loop_
_entity.id
_entity.type
_entity.pdbx_description
1 polymer ?
#
loop_
_entity_poly.entity_id
_entity_poly.type
_entity_poly.pdbx_seq_one_letter_code
_entity_poly.pdbx_strand_id
1 'polypeptide(L)'
;MSLVEHREGIEAGRLDMFVDGAFAFTLTLLVIGRDSIPASAAELLHMLGGIPAFAASFSMIAFFWHGHVRWRQHCLRADGRGLFLSLLLVFFALIFVYPLHMMFAGLFNAFSMGALPSEFVLDTSAKMRVLYVCYGLVFTCMAGTLALLFRHAARCERRDGLSPLVAQREQLTWMVPTVLGLLSALLALALPLTVPSLWWSLPGWLYVLMFLIGPLTRRFQRKHGMS
;
A
#
# COMPACT_ATOMS: atom_id res chain seq x y z
N MET A 1 -2.37 -27.37 25.35
CA MET A 1 -2.64 -25.94 25.07
C MET A 1 -3.19 -25.32 26.33
N SER A 2 -2.55 -24.29 26.87
CA SER A 2 -3.03 -23.66 28.12
C SER A 2 -4.27 -22.78 27.88
N LEU A 3 -5.07 -22.51 28.91
CA LEU A 3 -6.23 -21.60 28.80
C LEU A 3 -5.82 -20.19 28.32
N VAL A 4 -4.61 -19.75 28.68
CA VAL A 4 -4.03 -18.47 28.26
C VAL A 4 -3.76 -18.48 26.75
N GLU A 5 -3.12 -19.53 26.23
CA GLU A 5 -2.84 -19.67 24.79
C GLU A 5 -4.13 -19.72 23.95
N HIS A 6 -5.17 -20.39 24.46
CA HIS A 6 -6.47 -20.42 23.79
C HIS A 6 -7.12 -19.02 23.71
N ARG A 7 -7.08 -18.27 24.83
CA ARG A 7 -7.59 -16.90 24.88
C ARG A 7 -6.81 -15.96 23.97
N GLU A 8 -5.48 -16.04 23.98
CA GLU A 8 -4.61 -15.24 23.10
C GLU A 8 -4.93 -15.51 21.62
N GLY A 9 -5.18 -16.77 21.24
CA GLY A 9 -5.57 -17.12 19.88
C GLY A 9 -6.92 -16.54 19.47
N ILE A 10 -7.92 -16.54 20.37
CA ILE A 10 -9.22 -15.91 20.12
C ILE A 10 -9.09 -14.40 19.93
N GLU A 11 -8.34 -13.72 20.81
CA GLU A 11 -8.10 -12.28 20.70
C GLU A 11 -7.38 -11.93 19.40
N ALA A 12 -6.43 -12.76 18.96
CA ALA A 12 -5.73 -12.59 17.70
C ALA A 12 -6.69 -12.76 16.50
N GLY A 13 -7.55 -13.78 16.52
CA GLY A 13 -8.56 -13.97 15.46
C GLY A 13 -9.56 -12.82 15.38
N ARG A 14 -9.94 -12.20 16.50
CA ARG A 14 -10.81 -11.01 16.51
C ARG A 14 -10.14 -9.80 15.87
N LEU A 15 -8.84 -9.62 16.11
CA LEU A 15 -8.07 -8.58 15.43
C LEU A 15 -8.05 -8.82 13.92
N ASP A 16 -7.83 -10.06 13.49
CA ASP A 16 -7.79 -10.43 12.07
C ASP A 16 -9.12 -10.13 11.39
N MET A 17 -10.23 -10.55 12.01
CA MET A 17 -11.58 -10.22 11.51
C MET A 17 -11.84 -8.70 11.45
N PHE A 18 -11.34 -7.93 12.41
CA PHE A 18 -11.48 -6.48 12.39
C PHE A 18 -10.68 -5.85 11.24
N VAL A 19 -9.43 -6.27 11.05
CA VAL A 19 -8.57 -5.76 9.97
C VAL A 19 -9.16 -6.14 8.61
N ASP A 20 -9.57 -7.38 8.41
CA ASP A 20 -10.23 -7.85 7.19
C ASP A 20 -11.50 -7.04 6.89
N GLY A 21 -12.34 -6.83 7.91
CA GLY A 21 -13.54 -6.01 7.80
C GLY A 21 -13.24 -4.56 7.45
N ALA A 22 -12.20 -3.97 8.04
CA ALA A 22 -11.81 -2.59 7.76
C ALA A 22 -11.23 -2.40 6.35
N PHE A 23 -10.44 -3.36 5.85
CA PHE A 23 -9.97 -3.35 4.47
C PHE A 23 -11.12 -3.55 3.48
N ALA A 24 -12.04 -4.48 3.75
CA ALA A 24 -13.24 -4.66 2.93
C ALA A 24 -14.08 -3.37 2.89
N PHE A 25 -14.30 -2.73 4.04
CA PHE A 25 -15.00 -1.45 4.13
C PHE A 25 -14.27 -0.32 3.38
N THR A 26 -12.94 -0.26 3.47
CA THR A 26 -12.13 0.70 2.70
C THR A 26 -12.36 0.53 1.20
N LEU A 27 -12.40 -0.72 0.71
CA LEU A 27 -12.65 -1.02 -0.70
C LEU A 27 -14.08 -0.66 -1.15
N THR A 28 -15.08 -0.71 -0.27
CA THR A 28 -16.46 -0.29 -0.62
C THR A 28 -16.61 1.23 -0.62
N LEU A 29 -15.94 1.97 0.27
CA LEU A 29 -15.90 3.44 0.23
C LEU A 29 -15.38 3.97 -1.12
N LEU A 30 -14.43 3.26 -1.72
CA LEU A 30 -13.90 3.58 -3.04
C LEU A 30 -14.97 3.50 -4.15
N VAL A 31 -15.96 2.60 -4.05
CA VAL A 31 -17.05 2.47 -5.02
C VAL A 31 -18.12 3.53 -4.82
N ILE A 32 -18.48 3.78 -3.55
CA ILE A 32 -19.69 4.52 -3.17
C ILE A 32 -19.51 6.04 -3.34
N GLY A 33 -18.29 6.57 -3.35
CA GLY A 33 -18.03 8.01 -3.48
C GLY A 33 -18.42 8.68 -4.81
N ARG A 34 -19.16 8.01 -5.70
CA ARG A 34 -19.64 8.57 -6.98
C ARG A 34 -21.13 8.87 -6.88
N ASP A 35 -21.46 10.03 -6.31
CA ASP A 35 -22.83 10.44 -5.92
C ASP A 35 -23.75 10.86 -7.10
N SER A 36 -23.35 10.66 -8.36
CA SER A 36 -24.15 11.07 -9.52
C SER A 36 -24.82 9.86 -10.19
N ILE A 37 -26.15 9.78 -10.12
CA ILE A 37 -26.93 8.88 -10.99
C ILE A 37 -26.84 9.45 -12.42
N PRO A 38 -26.38 8.68 -13.42
CA PRO A 38 -26.24 9.20 -14.79
C PRO A 38 -27.62 9.54 -15.36
N ALA A 39 -27.77 10.77 -15.85
CA ALA A 39 -28.98 11.26 -16.51
C ALA A 39 -29.03 10.88 -18.01
N SER A 40 -27.92 10.39 -18.56
CA SER A 40 -27.80 10.00 -19.98
C SER A 40 -26.87 8.81 -20.20
N ALA A 41 -27.00 8.16 -21.37
CA ALA A 41 -26.09 7.07 -21.77
C ALA A 41 -24.63 7.55 -21.91
N ALA A 42 -24.42 8.81 -22.33
CA ALA A 42 -23.09 9.40 -22.42
C ALA A 42 -22.44 9.57 -21.03
N GLU A 43 -23.22 10.04 -20.05
CA GLU A 43 -22.75 10.14 -18.66
C GLU A 43 -22.45 8.76 -18.06
N LEU A 44 -23.28 7.75 -18.34
CA LEU A 44 -23.02 6.37 -17.90
C LEU A 44 -21.69 5.85 -18.48
N LEU A 45 -21.46 6.01 -19.79
CA LEU A 45 -20.21 5.58 -20.43
C LEU A 45 -19.00 6.34 -19.84
N HIS A 46 -19.14 7.63 -19.56
CA HIS A 46 -18.10 8.42 -18.91
C HIS A 46 -17.77 7.88 -17.51
N MET A 47 -18.77 7.56 -16.69
CA MET A 47 -18.57 6.95 -15.37
C MET A 47 -17.93 5.55 -15.45
N LEU A 48 -18.32 4.73 -16.43
CA LEU A 48 -17.71 3.42 -16.67
C LEU A 48 -16.24 3.54 -17.06
N GLY A 49 -15.83 4.65 -17.68
CA GLY A 49 -14.42 4.99 -17.91
C GLY A 49 -13.57 5.07 -16.63
N GLY A 50 -14.17 5.21 -15.45
CA GLY A 50 -13.46 5.20 -14.16
C GLY A 50 -13.08 3.81 -13.66
N ILE A 51 -13.57 2.73 -14.28
CA ILE A 51 -13.31 1.34 -13.86
C ILE A 51 -11.80 0.99 -13.79
N PRO A 52 -10.94 1.40 -14.73
CA PRO A 52 -9.50 1.11 -14.65
C PRO A 52 -8.84 1.71 -13.40
N ALA A 53 -9.17 2.96 -13.08
CA ALA A 53 -8.64 3.64 -11.89
C ALA A 53 -9.12 2.98 -10.59
N PHE A 54 -10.40 2.62 -10.55
CA PHE A 54 -10.98 1.83 -9.47
C PHE A 54 -10.26 0.49 -9.30
N ALA A 55 -10.09 -0.28 -10.38
CA ALA A 55 -9.46 -1.59 -10.35
C ALA A 55 -8.01 -1.53 -9.86
N ALA A 56 -7.22 -0.55 -10.34
CA ALA A 56 -5.85 -0.37 -9.88
C ALA A 56 -5.76 0.01 -8.40
N SER A 57 -6.65 0.89 -7.94
CA SER A 57 -6.75 1.28 -6.53
C SER A 57 -7.13 0.11 -5.64
N PHE A 58 -8.15 -0.66 -6.05
CA PHE A 58 -8.58 -1.89 -5.39
C PHE A 58 -7.43 -2.88 -5.27
N SER A 59 -6.74 -3.17 -6.37
CA SER A 59 -5.62 -4.12 -6.39
C SER A 59 -4.49 -3.69 -5.46
N MET A 60 -4.19 -2.39 -5.38
CA MET A 60 -3.16 -1.86 -4.51
C MET A 60 -3.54 -1.97 -3.02
N ILE A 61 -4.78 -1.64 -2.64
CA ILE A 61 -5.26 -1.81 -1.26
C ILE A 61 -5.29 -3.30 -0.88
N ALA A 62 -5.80 -4.16 -1.77
CA ALA A 62 -5.81 -5.62 -1.58
C ALA A 62 -4.39 -6.19 -1.45
N PHE A 63 -3.40 -5.62 -2.15
CA PHE A 63 -2.00 -6.00 -2.03
C PHE A 63 -1.45 -5.75 -0.62
N PHE A 64 -1.76 -4.60 0.00
CA PHE A 64 -1.36 -4.32 1.38
C PHE A 64 -2.09 -5.20 2.40
N TRP A 65 -3.39 -5.43 2.21
CA TRP A 65 -4.17 -6.38 3.00
C TRP A 65 -3.55 -7.77 2.97
N HIS A 66 -3.24 -8.28 1.78
CA HIS A 66 -2.60 -9.58 1.63
C HIS A 66 -1.22 -9.64 2.31
N GLY A 67 -0.48 -8.52 2.36
CA GLY A 67 0.73 -8.40 3.16
C GLY A 67 0.49 -8.62 4.66
N HIS A 68 -0.61 -8.10 5.20
CA HIS A 68 -1.03 -8.33 6.60
C HIS A 68 -1.43 -9.78 6.84
N VAL A 69 -2.23 -10.38 5.95
CA VAL A 69 -2.59 -11.81 6.01
C VAL A 69 -1.35 -12.69 6.07
N ARG A 70 -0.33 -12.39 5.26
CA ARG A 70 0.95 -13.11 5.30
C ARG A 70 1.71 -12.90 6.61
N TRP A 71 1.69 -11.68 7.16
CA TRP A 71 2.31 -11.43 8.47
C TRP A 71 1.67 -12.27 9.58
N ARG A 72 0.35 -12.46 9.56
CA ARG A 72 -0.38 -13.26 10.56
C ARG A 72 0.05 -14.72 10.61
N GLN A 73 0.52 -15.29 9.50
CA GLN A 73 1.07 -16.65 9.45
C GLN A 73 2.31 -16.82 10.34
N HIS A 74 3.01 -15.73 10.67
CA HIS A 74 4.20 -15.75 11.53
C HIS A 74 3.90 -15.41 13.01
N CYS A 75 2.77 -14.77 13.30
CA CYS A 75 2.40 -14.31 14.63
C CYS A 75 0.97 -14.75 14.98
N LEU A 76 0.79 -15.95 15.52
CA LEU A 76 -0.55 -16.47 15.84
C LEU A 76 -1.11 -15.96 17.18
N ARG A 77 -0.24 -15.52 18.09
CA ARG A 77 -0.64 -15.02 19.42
C ARG A 77 -1.02 -13.55 19.35
N ALA A 78 -1.96 -13.14 20.20
CA ALA A 78 -2.27 -11.73 20.40
C ALA A 78 -1.13 -11.03 21.16
N ASP A 79 -0.72 -9.87 20.69
CA ASP A 79 0.26 -9.03 21.37
C ASP A 79 -0.03 -7.54 21.14
N GLY A 80 0.39 -6.69 22.08
CA GLY A 80 0.09 -5.26 22.01
C GLY A 80 0.75 -4.54 20.82
N ARG A 81 1.93 -5.01 20.37
CA ARG A 81 2.65 -4.36 19.26
C ARG A 81 2.04 -4.71 17.91
N GLY A 82 1.72 -5.98 17.68
CA GLY A 82 1.01 -6.44 16.48
C GLY A 82 -0.39 -5.83 16.40
N LEU A 83 -1.09 -5.69 17.53
CA LEU A 83 -2.36 -4.95 17.61
C LEU A 83 -2.19 -3.50 17.13
N PHE A 84 -1.30 -2.74 17.76
CA PHE A 84 -1.08 -1.33 17.41
C PHE A 84 -0.71 -1.15 15.94
N LEU A 85 0.24 -1.94 15.43
CA LEU A 85 0.68 -1.84 14.04
C LEU A 85 -0.41 -2.26 13.04
N SER A 86 -1.26 -3.24 13.39
CA SER A 86 -2.39 -3.62 12.54
C SER A 86 -3.44 -2.50 12.48
N LEU A 87 -3.76 -1.88 13.62
CA LEU A 87 -4.66 -0.73 13.66
C LEU A 87 -4.08 0.47 12.92
N LEU A 88 -2.76 0.69 13.02
CA LEU A 88 -2.06 1.73 12.27
C LEU A 88 -2.13 1.50 10.76
N LEU A 89 -2.00 0.24 10.31
CA LEU A 89 -2.16 -0.11 8.90
C LEU A 89 -3.58 0.20 8.41
N VAL A 90 -4.60 -0.17 9.19
CA VAL A 90 -6.00 0.14 8.89
C VAL A 90 -6.23 1.65 8.82
N PHE A 91 -5.71 2.40 9.80
CA PHE A 91 -5.81 3.86 9.83
C PHE A 91 -5.25 4.49 8.55
N PHE A 92 -4.07 4.05 8.10
CA PHE A 92 -3.50 4.51 6.84
C PHE A 92 -4.31 4.08 5.62
N ALA A 93 -4.84 2.85 5.58
CA ALA A 93 -5.68 2.39 4.47
C ALA A 93 -6.91 3.30 4.28
N LEU A 94 -7.57 3.66 5.38
CA LEU A 94 -8.75 4.55 5.37
C LEU A 94 -8.41 5.97 4.89
N ILE A 95 -7.27 6.52 5.31
CA ILE A 95 -6.84 7.87 4.87
C ILE A 95 -6.48 7.87 3.39
N PHE A 96 -5.79 6.82 2.94
CA PHE A 96 -5.14 6.83 1.63
C PHE A 96 -6.00 6.27 0.49
N VAL A 97 -7.16 5.68 0.77
CA VAL A 97 -8.02 5.12 -0.27
C VAL A 97 -8.41 6.14 -1.35
N TYR A 98 -8.80 7.35 -0.95
CA TYR A 98 -9.22 8.39 -1.89
C TYR A 98 -8.04 9.06 -2.62
N PRO A 99 -6.94 9.46 -1.94
CA PRO A 99 -5.71 9.89 -2.63
C PRO A 99 -5.18 8.90 -3.66
N LEU A 100 -5.26 7.60 -3.36
CA LEU A 100 -4.84 6.54 -4.26
C LEU A 100 -5.74 6.46 -5.51
N HIS A 101 -7.05 6.60 -5.33
CA HIS A 101 -8.01 6.67 -6.44
C HIS A 101 -7.74 7.85 -7.37
N MET A 102 -7.63 9.05 -6.80
CA MET A 102 -7.34 10.27 -7.58
C MET A 102 -6.05 10.12 -8.40
N MET A 103 -5.03 9.46 -7.84
CA MET A 103 -3.79 9.21 -8.54
C MET A 103 -3.98 8.29 -9.75
N PHE A 104 -4.61 7.13 -9.57
CA PHE A 104 -4.84 6.22 -10.69
C PHE A 104 -5.77 6.83 -11.73
N ALA A 105 -6.78 7.60 -11.34
CA ALA A 105 -7.63 8.34 -12.26
C ALA A 105 -6.82 9.34 -13.10
N GLY A 106 -5.95 10.13 -12.47
CA GLY A 106 -5.04 11.04 -13.17
C GLY A 106 -4.06 10.32 -14.10
N LEU A 107 -3.52 9.17 -13.66
CA LEU A 107 -2.60 8.35 -14.45
C LEU A 107 -3.28 7.78 -15.71
N PHE A 108 -4.46 7.19 -15.57
CA PHE A 108 -5.21 6.63 -16.69
C PHE A 108 -5.76 7.71 -17.62
N ASN A 109 -6.15 8.87 -17.09
CA ASN A 109 -6.48 10.04 -17.91
C ASN A 109 -5.27 10.48 -18.77
N ALA A 110 -4.08 10.58 -18.18
CA ALA A 110 -2.87 10.93 -18.92
C ALA A 110 -2.52 9.89 -20.00
N PHE A 111 -2.55 8.59 -19.67
CA PHE A 111 -2.27 7.52 -20.64
C PHE A 111 -3.28 7.44 -21.77
N SER A 112 -4.55 7.77 -21.49
CA SER A 112 -5.62 7.77 -22.49
C SER A 112 -5.74 9.10 -23.26
N MET A 113 -4.77 10.01 -23.11
CA MET A 113 -4.79 11.34 -23.71
C MET A 113 -6.07 12.13 -23.40
N GLY A 114 -6.58 12.00 -22.18
CA GLY A 114 -7.76 12.69 -21.69
C GLY A 114 -9.10 11.97 -21.92
N ALA A 115 -9.10 10.78 -22.51
CA ALA A 115 -10.36 10.06 -22.80
C ALA A 115 -11.05 9.48 -21.56
N LEU A 116 -10.28 9.09 -20.53
CA LEU A 116 -10.82 8.54 -19.28
C LEU A 116 -11.09 9.65 -18.25
N PRO A 117 -12.12 9.51 -17.40
CA PRO A 117 -12.45 10.51 -16.38
C PRO A 117 -11.34 10.68 -15.35
N SER A 118 -11.13 11.91 -14.90
CA SER A 118 -10.32 12.22 -13.71
C SER A 118 -10.87 13.45 -13.02
N GLU A 119 -11.12 13.35 -11.71
CA GLU A 119 -11.44 14.49 -10.84
C GLU A 119 -10.22 15.42 -10.65
N PHE A 120 -9.02 14.90 -10.91
CA PHE A 120 -7.76 15.60 -10.71
C PHE A 120 -7.00 15.75 -12.03
N VAL A 121 -7.25 16.85 -12.74
CA VAL A 121 -6.52 17.18 -13.97
C VAL A 121 -5.12 17.69 -13.60
N LEU A 122 -4.09 17.00 -14.11
CA LEU A 122 -2.67 17.28 -13.88
C LEU A 122 -2.17 18.42 -14.78
N ASP A 123 -2.78 19.58 -14.65
CA ASP A 123 -2.48 20.78 -15.46
C ASP A 123 -1.32 21.62 -14.91
N THR A 124 -1.00 21.48 -13.62
CA THR A 124 -0.06 22.34 -12.89
C THR A 124 1.00 21.51 -12.18
N SER A 125 2.27 21.95 -12.23
CA SER A 125 3.38 21.32 -11.51
C SER A 125 3.14 21.19 -9.99
N ALA A 126 2.40 22.13 -9.39
CA ALA A 126 1.99 22.06 -7.99
C ALA A 126 1.06 20.86 -7.71
N LYS A 127 0.09 20.61 -8.60
CA LYS A 127 -0.80 19.44 -8.49
C LYS A 127 -0.04 18.13 -8.67
N MET A 128 0.90 18.08 -9.62
CA MET A 128 1.81 16.94 -9.79
C MET A 128 2.64 16.67 -8.53
N ARG A 129 3.19 17.72 -7.90
CA ARG A 129 3.92 17.58 -6.63
C ARG A 129 3.03 16.96 -5.54
N VAL A 130 1.83 17.50 -5.33
CA VAL A 130 0.89 16.97 -4.33
C VAL A 130 0.62 15.49 -4.60
N LEU A 131 0.39 15.12 -5.87
CA LEU A 131 0.16 13.73 -6.26
C LEU A 131 1.33 12.81 -5.88
N TYR A 132 2.56 13.17 -6.27
CA TYR A 132 3.74 12.36 -5.98
C TYR A 132 4.06 12.28 -4.50
N VAL A 133 3.87 13.37 -3.75
CA VAL A 133 4.04 13.38 -2.29
C VAL A 133 3.01 12.46 -1.64
N CYS A 134 1.74 12.59 -1.99
CA CYS A 134 0.70 11.70 -1.48
C CYS A 134 1.02 10.24 -1.80
N TYR A 135 1.40 9.92 -3.04
CA TYR A 135 1.73 8.55 -3.42
C TYR A 135 2.98 8.00 -2.71
N GLY A 136 4.02 8.84 -2.54
CA GLY A 136 5.19 8.51 -1.74
C GLY A 136 4.82 8.20 -0.30
N LEU A 137 3.92 8.99 0.29
CA LEU A 137 3.40 8.76 1.64
C LEU A 137 2.59 7.47 1.76
N VAL A 138 1.74 7.12 0.78
CA VAL A 138 1.00 5.84 0.77
C VAL A 138 1.98 4.68 0.96
N PHE A 139 3.01 4.59 0.12
CA PHE A 139 3.99 3.51 0.22
C PHE A 139 4.82 3.60 1.50
N THR A 140 5.29 4.79 1.88
CA THR A 140 6.10 4.96 3.10
C THR A 140 5.35 4.52 4.35
N CYS A 141 4.08 4.92 4.48
CA CYS A 141 3.25 4.61 5.64
C CYS A 141 2.76 3.16 5.62
N MET A 142 2.14 2.71 4.52
CA MET A 142 1.54 1.38 4.43
C MET A 142 2.61 0.28 4.40
N ALA A 143 3.58 0.38 3.47
CA ALA A 143 4.66 -0.59 3.39
C ALA A 143 5.59 -0.51 4.60
N GLY A 144 5.82 0.68 5.15
CA GLY A 144 6.61 0.86 6.36
C GLY A 144 5.97 0.15 7.55
N THR A 145 4.64 0.24 7.69
CA THR A 145 3.91 -0.49 8.73
C THR A 145 4.03 -2.00 8.55
N LEU A 146 3.94 -2.52 7.32
CA LEU A 146 4.19 -3.95 7.05
C LEU A 146 5.65 -4.36 7.32
N ALA A 147 6.63 -3.54 6.98
CA ALA A 147 8.02 -3.79 7.32
C ALA A 147 8.22 -3.87 8.84
N LEU A 148 7.55 -3.02 9.61
CA LEU A 148 7.56 -3.05 11.07
C LEU A 148 6.85 -4.30 11.62
N LEU A 149 5.74 -4.71 11.03
CA LEU A 149 5.04 -5.95 11.36
C LEU A 149 5.94 -7.18 11.12
N PHE A 150 6.59 -7.30 9.97
CA PHE A 150 7.51 -8.40 9.69
C PHE A 150 8.78 -8.36 10.55
N ARG A 151 9.29 -7.17 10.92
CA ARG A 151 10.35 -7.05 11.93
C ARG A 151 9.89 -7.55 13.29
N HIS A 152 8.64 -7.31 13.64
CA HIS A 152 8.02 -7.82 14.85
C HIS A 152 7.83 -9.35 14.77
N ALA A 153 7.39 -9.90 13.63
CA ALA A 153 7.32 -11.35 13.40
C ALA A 153 8.67 -12.05 13.59
N ALA A 154 9.74 -11.49 13.03
CA ALA A 154 11.09 -12.01 13.22
C ALA A 154 11.53 -12.02 14.70
N ARG A 155 10.95 -11.18 15.56
CA ARG A 155 11.19 -11.22 17.02
C ARG A 155 10.34 -12.28 17.71
N CYS A 156 9.10 -12.46 17.29
CA CYS A 156 8.23 -13.53 17.80
C CYS A 156 8.82 -14.91 17.48
N GLU A 157 9.22 -15.16 16.23
CA GLU A 157 9.84 -16.43 15.84
C GLU A 157 11.10 -16.74 16.67
N ARG A 158 11.98 -15.74 16.89
CA ARG A 158 13.16 -15.91 17.76
C ARG A 158 12.80 -16.28 19.19
N ARG A 159 11.77 -15.65 19.75
CA ARG A 159 11.31 -15.94 21.12
C ARG A 159 10.78 -17.36 21.23
N ASP A 160 10.13 -17.84 20.18
CA ASP A 160 9.52 -19.16 20.13
C ASP A 160 10.53 -20.24 19.66
N GLY A 161 11.81 -19.89 19.50
CA GLY A 161 12.89 -20.81 19.10
C GLY A 161 12.90 -21.18 17.61
N LEU A 162 12.11 -20.48 16.80
CA LEU A 162 11.99 -20.68 15.35
C LEU A 162 13.00 -19.81 14.58
N SER A 163 13.29 -20.20 13.34
CA SER A 163 14.19 -19.45 12.45
C SER A 163 13.51 -18.18 11.92
N PRO A 164 14.05 -16.97 12.18
CA PRO A 164 13.42 -15.72 11.80
C PRO A 164 13.69 -15.29 10.35
N LEU A 165 14.28 -16.15 9.55
CA LEU A 165 14.83 -15.79 8.24
C LEU A 165 13.73 -15.48 7.22
N VAL A 166 12.59 -16.18 7.29
CA VAL A 166 11.47 -15.93 6.38
C VAL A 166 10.85 -14.57 6.68
N ALA A 167 10.56 -14.25 7.95
CA ALA A 167 10.04 -12.94 8.32
C ALA A 167 11.03 -11.81 8.00
N GLN A 168 12.34 -12.02 8.15
CA GLN A 168 13.36 -11.03 7.76
C GLN A 168 13.40 -10.79 6.24
N ARG A 169 13.21 -11.84 5.43
CA ARG A 169 13.10 -11.70 3.97
C ARG A 169 11.88 -10.86 3.60
N GLU A 170 10.73 -11.14 4.20
CA GLU A 170 9.52 -10.35 3.97
C GLU A 170 9.68 -8.91 4.47
N GLN A 171 10.35 -8.70 5.61
CA GLN A 171 10.71 -7.36 6.08
C GLN A 171 11.51 -6.60 5.00
N LEU A 172 12.53 -7.23 4.40
CA LEU A 172 13.31 -6.63 3.31
C LEU A 172 12.43 -6.29 2.09
N THR A 173 11.52 -7.19 1.72
CA THR A 173 10.56 -6.96 0.63
C THR A 173 9.74 -5.69 0.85
N TRP A 174 9.26 -5.45 2.08
CA TRP A 174 8.45 -4.26 2.41
C TRP A 174 9.27 -2.99 2.67
N MET A 175 10.54 -3.13 3.07
CA MET A 175 11.43 -1.96 3.22
C MET A 175 11.75 -1.29 1.88
N VAL A 176 11.82 -2.04 0.77
CA VAL A 176 12.09 -1.46 -0.56
C VAL A 176 11.03 -0.42 -0.97
N PRO A 177 9.71 -0.75 -1.05
CA PRO A 177 8.69 0.25 -1.36
C PRO A 177 8.61 1.37 -0.32
N THR A 178 8.91 1.10 0.94
CA THR A 178 8.97 2.14 1.99
C THR A 178 10.02 3.20 1.64
N VAL A 179 11.24 2.77 1.32
CA VAL A 179 12.35 3.69 0.99
C VAL A 179 12.10 4.39 -0.34
N LEU A 180 11.61 3.67 -1.35
CA LEU A 180 11.28 4.27 -2.65
C LEU A 180 10.16 5.31 -2.54
N GLY A 181 9.13 5.04 -1.75
CA GLY A 181 8.06 5.99 -1.47
C GLY A 181 8.59 7.26 -0.79
N LEU A 182 9.47 7.11 0.20
CA LEU A 182 10.07 8.24 0.90
C LEU A 182 10.95 9.08 -0.02
N LEU A 183 11.80 8.42 -0.83
CA LEU A 183 12.65 9.10 -1.80
C LEU A 183 11.83 9.82 -2.87
N SER A 184 10.74 9.22 -3.35
CA SER A 184 9.80 9.83 -4.29
C SER A 184 9.17 11.10 -3.72
N ALA A 185 8.66 11.05 -2.49
CA ALA A 185 8.08 12.22 -1.84
C ALA A 185 9.12 13.33 -1.62
N LEU A 186 10.32 12.99 -1.13
CA LEU A 186 11.40 13.95 -0.92
C LEU A 186 11.87 14.58 -2.23
N LEU A 187 12.00 13.78 -3.29
CA LEU A 187 12.37 14.28 -4.62
C LEU A 187 11.32 15.24 -5.19
N ALA A 188 10.03 14.90 -5.05
CA ALA A 188 8.93 15.76 -5.49
C ALA A 188 8.90 17.10 -4.73
N LEU A 189 9.22 17.10 -3.43
CA LEU A 189 9.35 18.31 -2.61
C LEU A 189 10.57 19.15 -2.99
N ALA A 190 11.69 18.50 -3.32
CA ALA A 190 12.94 19.15 -3.67
C ALA A 190 12.95 19.77 -5.08
N LEU A 191 12.19 19.23 -6.03
CA LEU A 191 12.11 19.73 -7.41
C LEU A 191 11.48 21.13 -7.46
N PRO A 192 12.13 22.16 -8.01
CA PRO A 192 11.53 23.49 -8.18
C PRO A 192 10.28 23.44 -9.08
N LEU A 193 9.27 24.28 -8.82
CA LEU A 193 8.04 24.31 -9.64
C LEU A 193 8.26 24.78 -11.08
N THR A 194 9.40 25.42 -11.35
CA THR A 194 9.78 25.95 -12.66
C THR A 194 10.44 24.91 -13.57
N VAL A 195 10.69 23.68 -13.09
CA VAL A 195 11.32 22.65 -13.91
C VAL A 195 10.40 22.18 -15.04
N PRO A 196 10.95 21.84 -16.22
CA PRO A 196 10.15 21.34 -17.34
C PRO A 196 9.34 20.09 -16.99
N SER A 197 8.20 19.89 -17.66
CA SER A 197 7.28 18.77 -17.44
C SER A 197 7.95 17.39 -17.47
N LEU A 198 8.99 17.20 -18.29
CA LEU A 198 9.74 15.94 -18.39
C LEU A 198 10.40 15.54 -17.06
N TRP A 199 10.86 16.49 -16.26
CA TRP A 199 11.52 16.23 -14.97
C TRP A 199 10.53 15.75 -13.91
N TRP A 200 9.24 16.07 -14.06
CA TRP A 200 8.18 15.61 -13.16
C TRP A 200 7.90 14.11 -13.28
N SER A 201 8.38 13.43 -14.33
CA SER A 201 8.27 11.97 -14.40
C SER A 201 9.24 11.25 -13.46
N LEU A 202 10.31 11.91 -12.99
CA LEU A 202 11.39 11.27 -12.20
C LEU A 202 10.91 10.60 -10.90
N PRO A 203 10.06 11.22 -10.05
CA PRO A 203 9.53 10.55 -8.87
C PRO A 203 8.76 9.27 -9.21
N GLY A 204 8.04 9.26 -10.35
CA GLY A 204 7.36 8.08 -10.86
C GLY A 204 8.31 6.97 -11.28
N TRP A 205 9.42 7.30 -11.94
CA TRP A 205 10.42 6.32 -12.39
C TRP A 205 11.11 5.58 -11.24
N LEU A 206 11.17 6.16 -10.03
CA LEU A 206 11.71 5.47 -8.86
C LEU A 206 10.96 4.18 -8.53
N TYR A 207 9.66 4.09 -8.84
CA TYR A 207 8.88 2.87 -8.59
C TYR A 207 9.24 1.72 -9.53
N VAL A 208 9.86 1.98 -10.69
CA VAL A 208 10.42 0.91 -11.54
C VAL A 208 11.50 0.12 -10.81
N LEU A 209 12.20 0.74 -9.85
CA LEU A 209 13.18 0.08 -9.00
C LEU A 209 12.56 -0.95 -8.04
N MET A 210 11.22 -1.05 -7.94
CA MET A 210 10.58 -2.17 -7.24
C MET A 210 10.94 -3.53 -7.86
N PHE A 211 11.37 -3.59 -9.13
CA PHE A 211 11.91 -4.82 -9.73
C PHE A 211 13.16 -5.35 -8.98
N LEU A 212 13.89 -4.49 -8.24
CA LEU A 212 15.03 -4.89 -7.42
C LEU A 212 14.65 -5.76 -6.20
N ILE A 213 13.37 -5.84 -5.84
CA ILE A 213 12.88 -6.75 -4.78
C ILE A 213 13.32 -8.19 -5.05
N GLY A 214 13.17 -8.67 -6.29
CA GLY A 214 13.54 -10.04 -6.68
C GLY A 214 15.04 -10.33 -6.49
N PRO A 215 15.95 -9.53 -7.08
CA PRO A 215 17.39 -9.66 -6.85
C PRO A 215 17.80 -9.55 -5.38
N LEU A 216 17.22 -8.63 -4.61
CA LEU A 216 17.56 -8.42 -3.20
C LEU A 216 17.16 -9.63 -2.34
N THR A 217 15.94 -10.13 -2.52
CA THR A 217 15.43 -11.32 -1.82
C THR A 217 16.24 -12.57 -2.18
N ARG A 218 16.59 -12.76 -3.46
CA ARG A 218 17.48 -13.85 -3.90
C ARG A 218 18.88 -13.76 -3.30
N ARG A 219 19.47 -12.56 -3.23
CA ARG A 219 20.76 -12.33 -2.57
C ARG A 219 20.69 -12.65 -1.08
N PHE A 220 19.60 -12.26 -0.41
CA PHE A 220 19.37 -12.58 1.00
C PHE A 220 19.26 -14.10 1.23
N GLN A 221 18.49 -14.79 0.38
CA GLN A 221 18.33 -16.25 0.42
C GLN A 221 19.68 -16.97 0.26
N ARG A 222 20.47 -16.58 -0.74
CA ARG A 222 21.82 -17.14 -0.97
C ARG A 222 22.74 -16.91 0.22
N LYS A 223 22.73 -15.71 0.82
CA LYS A 223 23.58 -15.38 1.98
C LYS A 223 23.26 -16.22 3.22
N HIS A 224 22.00 -16.64 3.39
CA HIS A 224 21.54 -17.39 4.56
C HIS A 224 21.22 -18.86 4.25
N GLY A 225 21.63 -19.38 3.09
CA GLY A 225 21.45 -20.79 2.74
C GLY A 225 20.00 -21.25 2.58
N MET A 226 19.07 -20.34 2.31
CA MET A 226 17.66 -20.68 2.06
C MET A 226 17.50 -21.05 0.59
N SER A 227 17.39 -22.35 0.26
CA SER A 227 17.11 -22.84 -1.09
C SER A 227 15.63 -22.72 -1.43
#